data_AF-A0A1S8WNN0-F1
#
_entry.id   AF-A0A1S8WNN0-F1
#
_cell.length_a   1.000
_cell.length_b   1.000
_cell.length_c   1.000
_cell.angle_alpha   90.00
_cell.angle_beta   90.00
_cell.angle_gamma   90.00
#
_symmetry.space_group_name_H-M   'P 1'
#
loop_
_entity.id
_entity.type
_entity.pdbx_description
1 polymer ?
#
loop_
_entity_poly.entity_id
_entity_poly.type
_entity_poly.pdbx_seq_one_letter_code
_entity_poly.pdbx_strand_id
1 'polypeptide(L)'
;ATSPDEKALVEGAAKYGIVLSSTNRYPEVEGGRRLVLQRNPTNDMNRTTTEEYFVDATVEFDSNRKRMTVLVRHPDGTFHIHSKGAESKLLEVQACSRSTDEHRKKALERVTELGLSGLRTLVYSTRQVTRDEYYSLLRERRQAMKQFGEARVQALNANNERIESGLELLAVTGVEDTLQPGVNECLESLKAAGIKASLKVVYPKASNILLAKLPTI
;
A
#
# COMPACT_ATOMS: atom_id res chain seq x y z
N ALA A 1 -7.18 -10.64 -3.90
CA ALA A 1 -6.68 -9.26 -4.05
C ALA A 1 -7.64 -8.49 -4.93
N THR A 2 -7.87 -7.21 -4.62
CA THR A 2 -8.83 -6.36 -5.34
C THR A 2 -8.19 -5.63 -6.54
N SER A 3 -6.86 -5.55 -6.61
CA SER A 3 -6.12 -5.13 -7.81
C SER A 3 -4.96 -6.07 -8.16
N PRO A 4 -4.49 -6.08 -9.42
CA PRO A 4 -3.30 -6.83 -9.83
C PRO A 4 -2.05 -6.45 -9.05
N ASP A 5 -1.85 -5.16 -8.76
CA ASP A 5 -0.68 -4.67 -8.01
C ASP A 5 -0.66 -5.22 -6.60
N GLU A 6 -1.81 -5.24 -5.93
CA GLU A 6 -1.95 -5.83 -4.60
C GLU A 6 -1.65 -7.31 -4.58
N LYS A 7 -2.06 -8.02 -5.63
CA LYS A 7 -1.76 -9.44 -5.78
C LYS A 7 -0.25 -9.65 -5.90
N ALA A 8 0.39 -8.90 -6.80
CA ALA A 8 1.82 -8.95 -7.00
C ALA A 8 2.57 -8.68 -5.68
N LEU A 9 2.10 -7.73 -4.86
CA LEU A 9 2.69 -7.38 -3.56
C LEU A 9 2.67 -8.52 -2.57
N VAL A 10 1.53 -9.19 -2.45
CA VAL A 10 1.38 -10.34 -1.55
C VAL A 10 2.21 -11.54 -2.06
N GLU A 11 2.21 -11.79 -3.37
CA GLU A 11 3.01 -12.87 -3.97
C GLU A 11 4.52 -12.60 -3.88
N GLY A 12 4.93 -11.34 -4.05
CA GLY A 12 6.31 -10.90 -3.84
C GLY A 12 6.75 -11.11 -2.40
N ALA A 13 5.95 -10.70 -1.42
CA ALA A 13 6.24 -10.93 0.01
C ALA A 13 6.39 -12.44 0.33
N ALA A 14 5.55 -13.30 -0.27
CA ALA A 14 5.64 -14.74 -0.09
C ALA A 14 6.96 -15.33 -0.58
N LYS A 15 7.52 -14.80 -1.69
CA LYS A 15 8.86 -15.20 -2.19
C LYS A 15 9.99 -14.86 -1.20
N TYR A 16 9.79 -13.87 -0.33
CA TYR A 16 10.71 -13.49 0.75
C TYR A 16 10.34 -14.12 2.11
N GLY A 17 9.52 -15.18 2.11
CA GLY A 17 9.19 -15.92 3.32
C GLY A 17 8.13 -15.28 4.21
N ILE A 18 7.36 -14.30 3.71
CA ILE A 18 6.22 -13.72 4.44
C ILE A 18 4.93 -14.08 3.70
N VAL A 19 4.25 -15.11 4.18
CA VAL A 19 3.06 -15.67 3.52
C VAL A 19 1.80 -15.19 4.24
N LEU A 20 0.86 -14.62 3.49
CA LEU A 20 -0.49 -14.33 3.98
C LEU A 20 -1.35 -15.60 3.91
N SER A 21 -1.49 -16.29 5.03
CA SER A 21 -2.17 -17.59 5.12
C SER A 21 -3.69 -17.47 5.24
N SER A 22 -4.21 -16.38 5.81
CA SER A 22 -5.65 -16.19 5.98
C SER A 22 -6.06 -14.71 6.10
N THR A 23 -7.26 -14.39 5.62
CA THR A 23 -7.91 -13.07 5.74
C THR A 23 -9.38 -13.24 6.14
N ASN A 24 -9.64 -13.59 7.40
CA ASN A 24 -10.99 -13.85 7.87
C ASN A 24 -11.67 -12.57 8.38
N ARG A 25 -12.99 -12.52 8.33
CA ARG A 25 -13.74 -11.46 9.05
C ARG A 25 -13.47 -11.59 10.54
N TYR A 26 -13.39 -10.45 11.23
CA TYR A 26 -13.24 -10.40 12.68
C TYR A 26 -14.53 -9.84 13.29
N PRO A 27 -15.43 -10.69 13.82
CA PRO A 27 -16.80 -10.28 14.18
C PRO A 27 -16.90 -9.22 15.27
N GLU A 28 -15.90 -9.10 16.14
CA GLU A 28 -15.89 -8.11 17.24
C GLU A 28 -15.76 -6.66 16.76
N VAL A 29 -15.31 -6.45 15.51
CA VAL A 29 -15.17 -5.13 14.91
C VAL A 29 -15.93 -5.11 13.59
N GLU A 30 -16.92 -4.25 13.47
CA GLU A 30 -17.69 -4.09 12.23
C GLU A 30 -16.78 -3.73 11.05
N GLY A 31 -16.76 -4.58 10.01
CA GLY A 31 -15.86 -4.44 8.86
C GLY A 31 -14.41 -4.84 9.13
N GLY A 32 -14.10 -5.32 10.34
CA GLY A 32 -12.77 -5.75 10.74
C GLY A 32 -12.34 -7.08 10.12
N ARG A 33 -11.03 -7.26 9.99
CA ARG A 33 -10.41 -8.48 9.43
C ARG A 33 -9.29 -8.97 10.34
N ARG A 34 -9.18 -10.30 10.49
CA ARG A 34 -8.04 -10.98 11.09
C ARG A 34 -7.16 -11.52 9.97
N LEU A 35 -5.91 -11.08 9.95
CA LEU A 35 -4.88 -11.54 9.02
C LEU A 35 -3.95 -12.50 9.77
N VAL A 36 -3.64 -13.63 9.15
CA VAL A 36 -2.65 -14.58 9.67
C VAL A 36 -1.47 -14.58 8.71
N LEU A 37 -0.30 -14.19 9.22
CA LEU A 37 0.96 -14.20 8.49
C LEU A 37 1.85 -15.34 9.00
N GLN A 38 2.38 -16.13 8.08
CA GLN A 38 3.45 -17.08 8.36
C GLN A 38 4.79 -16.46 7.92
N ARG A 39 5.74 -16.38 8.85
CA ARG A 39 7.09 -15.89 8.58
C ARG A 39 8.07 -17.05 8.63
N ASN A 40 8.72 -17.31 7.49
CA ASN A 40 9.82 -18.24 7.35
C ASN A 40 10.95 -17.57 6.54
N PRO A 41 11.67 -16.60 7.12
CA PRO A 41 12.69 -15.84 6.39
C PRO A 41 13.91 -16.69 5.99
N THR A 42 14.14 -17.84 6.64
CA THR A 42 15.30 -18.72 6.41
C THR A 42 14.97 -19.97 5.59
N ASN A 43 13.73 -20.13 5.12
CA ASN A 43 13.21 -21.40 4.56
C ASN A 43 13.42 -22.62 5.48
N ASP A 44 13.62 -22.39 6.78
CA ASP A 44 13.76 -23.43 7.79
C ASP A 44 12.39 -23.65 8.44
N MET A 45 11.78 -24.80 8.17
CA MET A 45 10.44 -25.11 8.70
C MET A 45 10.38 -25.00 10.23
N ASN A 46 11.47 -25.30 10.94
CA ASN A 46 11.52 -25.21 12.40
C ASN A 46 11.52 -23.78 12.94
N ARG A 47 11.72 -22.77 12.08
CA ARG A 47 11.73 -21.34 12.44
C ARG A 47 10.51 -20.60 11.89
N THR A 48 9.51 -21.32 11.40
CA THR A 48 8.27 -20.71 10.93
C THR A 48 7.49 -20.16 12.12
N THR A 49 7.29 -18.85 12.18
CA THR A 49 6.39 -18.22 13.16
C THR A 49 5.06 -17.89 12.52
N THR A 50 3.99 -17.98 13.29
CA THR A 50 2.66 -17.52 12.89
C THR A 50 2.31 -16.30 13.71
N GLU A 51 1.92 -15.23 13.04
CA GLU A 51 1.58 -13.94 13.64
C GLU A 51 0.19 -13.51 13.21
N GLU A 52 -0.54 -12.91 14.14
CA GLU A 52 -1.90 -12.42 13.91
C GLU A 52 -1.94 -10.91 13.94
N TYR A 53 -2.60 -10.35 12.93
CA TYR A 53 -2.85 -8.92 12.81
C TYR A 53 -4.34 -8.68 12.71
N PHE A 54 -4.83 -7.61 13.34
CA PHE A 54 -6.23 -7.24 13.27
C PHE A 54 -6.38 -5.88 12.60
N VAL A 55 -7.01 -5.87 11.43
CA VAL A 55 -7.36 -4.64 10.71
C VAL A 55 -8.74 -4.20 11.20
N ASP A 56 -8.78 -3.12 11.97
CA ASP A 56 -10.04 -2.63 12.58
C ASP A 56 -10.77 -1.63 11.69
N ALA A 57 -10.06 -0.97 10.78
CA ALA A 57 -10.65 -0.11 9.78
C ALA A 57 -9.78 0.00 8.53
N THR A 58 -10.45 0.10 7.38
CA THR A 58 -9.84 0.46 6.10
C THR A 58 -10.39 1.81 5.65
N VAL A 59 -9.49 2.71 5.27
CA VAL A 59 -9.81 3.88 4.45
C VAL A 59 -9.48 3.51 3.01
N GLU A 60 -10.53 3.17 2.27
CA GLU A 60 -10.42 2.62 0.92
C GLU A 60 -9.74 3.59 -0.05
N PHE A 61 -9.20 3.03 -1.12
CA PHE A 61 -8.65 3.81 -2.22
C PHE A 61 -9.75 4.65 -2.88
N ASP A 62 -9.42 5.92 -3.14
CA ASP A 62 -10.25 6.84 -3.90
C ASP A 62 -9.35 7.55 -4.93
N SER A 63 -9.87 7.80 -6.14
CA SER A 63 -9.09 8.37 -7.24
C SER A 63 -8.64 9.81 -6.98
N ASN A 64 -9.33 10.55 -6.12
CA ASN A 64 -8.91 11.88 -5.69
C ASN A 64 -7.83 11.80 -4.61
N ARG A 65 -7.98 10.85 -3.66
CA ARG A 65 -7.03 10.66 -2.56
C ARG A 65 -5.75 9.91 -2.96
N LYS A 66 -5.80 9.05 -3.98
CA LYS A 66 -4.70 8.25 -4.56
C LYS A 66 -3.90 7.41 -3.55
N ARG A 67 -4.54 6.96 -2.48
CA ARG A 67 -3.94 6.14 -1.42
C ARG A 67 -4.97 5.30 -0.70
N MET A 68 -4.53 4.20 -0.09
CA MET A 68 -5.31 3.31 0.77
C MET A 68 -4.61 3.22 2.13
N THR A 69 -5.39 3.29 3.20
CA THR A 69 -4.87 3.31 4.57
C THR A 69 -5.60 2.28 5.45
N VAL A 70 -4.88 1.60 6.34
CA VAL A 70 -5.43 0.63 7.28
C VAL A 70 -4.99 0.94 8.70
N LEU A 71 -5.92 0.76 9.65
CA LEU A 71 -5.67 0.79 11.09
C LEU A 71 -5.51 -0.66 11.56
N VAL A 72 -4.35 -0.98 12.14
CA VAL A 72 -3.93 -2.35 12.41
C VAL A 72 -3.39 -2.51 13.84
N ARG A 73 -3.86 -3.54 14.54
CA ARG A 73 -3.23 -4.06 15.77
C ARG A 73 -2.19 -5.11 15.40
N HIS A 74 -0.97 -4.93 15.89
CA HIS A 74 0.15 -5.84 15.68
C HIS A 74 0.20 -6.92 16.76
N PRO A 75 0.87 -8.06 16.50
CA PRO A 75 0.95 -9.18 17.44
C PRO A 75 1.71 -8.84 18.74
N ASP A 76 2.56 -7.82 18.71
CA ASP A 76 3.30 -7.29 19.87
C ASP A 76 2.44 -6.37 20.77
N GLY A 77 1.16 -6.19 20.44
CA GLY A 77 0.23 -5.33 21.18
C GLY A 77 0.30 -3.85 20.82
N THR A 78 1.12 -3.49 19.82
CA THR A 78 1.20 -2.11 19.32
C THR A 78 0.11 -1.80 18.29
N PHE A 79 -0.12 -0.51 18.07
CA PHE A 79 -1.17 0.02 17.20
C PHE A 79 -0.55 0.84 16.09
N HIS A 80 -0.85 0.49 14.84
CA HIS A 80 -0.25 1.09 13.67
C HIS A 80 -1.28 1.56 12.66
N ILE A 81 -0.95 2.64 11.97
CA ILE A 81 -1.61 3.10 10.76
C ILE A 81 -0.63 2.85 9.61
N HIS A 82 -1.06 2.10 8.60
CA HIS A 82 -0.25 1.84 7.40
C HIS A 82 -0.95 2.44 6.19
N SER A 83 -0.22 3.19 5.37
CA SER A 83 -0.74 3.78 4.14
C SER A 83 0.14 3.41 2.95
N LYS A 84 -0.49 3.16 1.81
CA LYS A 84 0.17 2.97 0.52
C LYS A 84 -0.52 3.80 -0.55
N GLY A 85 0.24 4.39 -1.47
CA GLY A 85 -0.32 5.25 -2.50
C GLY A 85 0.70 5.91 -3.40
N ALA A 86 0.23 6.87 -4.19
CA ALA A 86 1.07 7.64 -5.11
C ALA A 86 2.07 8.54 -4.36
N GLU A 87 3.22 8.77 -4.97
CA GLU A 87 4.25 9.69 -4.49
C GLU A 87 3.71 11.11 -4.32
N SER A 88 2.87 11.57 -5.26
CA SER A 88 2.19 12.86 -5.21
C SER A 88 1.32 13.08 -3.98
N LYS A 89 1.03 12.04 -3.19
CA LYS A 89 0.24 12.13 -1.96
C LYS A 89 1.00 11.74 -0.70
N LEU A 90 1.83 10.70 -0.76
CA LEU A 90 2.56 10.28 0.43
C LEU A 90 3.87 11.06 0.63
N LEU A 91 4.42 11.72 -0.39
CA LEU A 91 5.59 12.58 -0.21
C LEU A 91 5.25 14.01 0.23
N GLU A 92 3.96 14.39 0.26
CA GLU A 92 3.49 15.68 0.81
C GLU A 92 3.92 15.82 2.29
N VAL A 93 4.37 17.03 2.68
CA VAL A 93 4.91 17.28 4.04
C VAL A 93 3.90 16.91 5.12
N GLN A 94 2.65 17.33 4.94
CA GLN A 94 1.56 17.09 5.88
C GLN A 94 1.25 15.60 6.09
N ALA A 95 1.31 14.79 5.02
CA ALA A 95 1.03 13.36 5.10
C ALA A 95 2.11 12.65 5.92
N CYS A 96 3.38 12.83 5.56
CA CYS A 96 4.49 12.11 6.19
C CYS A 96 5.35 12.97 7.13
N SER A 97 4.77 13.86 7.93
CA SER A 97 5.51 14.90 8.69
C SER A 97 6.59 14.40 9.66
N ARG A 98 6.64 13.09 9.95
CA ARG A 98 7.73 12.47 10.71
C ARG A 98 8.98 12.15 9.87
N SER A 99 8.91 12.34 8.55
CA SER A 99 10.02 12.11 7.61
C SER A 99 10.74 13.42 7.32
N THR A 100 12.07 13.37 7.33
CA THR A 100 12.92 14.49 6.92
C THR A 100 12.79 14.79 5.43
N ASP A 101 13.14 16.01 5.03
CA ASP A 101 13.17 16.39 3.62
C ASP A 101 14.16 15.54 2.81
N GLU A 102 15.26 15.10 3.43
CA GLU A 102 16.21 14.19 2.82
C GLU A 102 15.59 12.82 2.51
N HIS A 103 14.80 12.25 3.44
CA HIS A 103 14.08 11.00 3.20
C HIS A 103 13.08 11.13 2.06
N ARG A 104 12.36 12.27 1.97
CA ARG A 104 11.42 12.53 0.88
C ARG A 104 12.14 12.64 -0.46
N LYS A 105 13.27 13.35 -0.49
CA LYS A 105 14.10 13.50 -1.70
C LYS A 105 14.59 12.14 -2.18
N LYS A 106 15.17 11.32 -1.29
CA LYS A 106 15.61 9.95 -1.60
C LYS A 106 14.45 9.08 -2.11
N ALA A 107 13.28 9.17 -1.48
CA ALA A 107 12.09 8.44 -1.94
C ALA A 107 11.66 8.88 -3.34
N LEU A 108 11.67 10.19 -3.63
CA LEU A 108 11.34 10.72 -4.95
C LEU A 108 12.33 10.25 -6.01
N GLU A 109 13.63 10.28 -5.73
CA GLU A 109 14.68 9.76 -6.62
C GLU A 109 14.41 8.29 -6.98
N ARG A 110 14.09 7.45 -5.98
CA ARG A 110 13.73 6.04 -6.22
C ARG A 110 12.46 5.87 -7.04
N VAL A 111 11.44 6.68 -6.78
CA VAL A 111 10.21 6.66 -7.59
C VAL A 111 10.53 7.00 -9.05
N THR A 112 11.37 8.01 -9.29
CA THR A 112 11.79 8.40 -10.64
C THR A 112 12.59 7.28 -11.33
N GLU A 113 13.57 6.67 -10.65
CA GLU A 113 14.37 5.56 -11.17
C GLU A 113 13.50 4.36 -11.60
N LEU A 114 12.58 3.94 -10.73
CA LEU A 114 11.68 2.81 -10.99
C LEU A 114 10.68 3.14 -12.11
N GLY A 115 10.14 4.36 -12.12
CA GLY A 115 9.24 4.83 -13.16
C GLY A 115 9.90 4.91 -14.54
N LEU A 116 11.15 5.39 -14.61
CA LEU A 116 11.95 5.38 -15.85
C LEU A 116 12.24 3.96 -16.36
N SER A 117 12.28 2.99 -15.45
CA SER A 117 12.43 1.57 -15.77
C SER A 117 11.10 0.90 -16.17
N GLY A 118 10.01 1.67 -16.31
CA GLY A 118 8.69 1.17 -16.72
C GLY A 118 7.89 0.49 -15.61
N LEU A 119 8.30 0.61 -14.35
CA LEU A 119 7.63 -0.02 -13.22
C LEU A 119 6.57 0.92 -12.63
N ARG A 120 5.43 0.34 -12.22
CA ARG A 120 4.40 1.07 -11.47
C ARG A 120 4.86 1.24 -10.02
N THR A 121 4.95 2.48 -9.57
CA THR A 121 5.46 2.80 -8.24
C THR A 121 4.36 2.92 -7.20
N LEU A 122 4.65 2.49 -5.97
CA LEU A 122 3.85 2.80 -4.79
C LEU A 122 4.79 3.21 -3.65
N VAL A 123 4.40 4.25 -2.93
CA VAL A 123 5.06 4.69 -1.70
C VAL A 123 4.32 4.07 -0.52
N TYR A 124 5.06 3.66 0.51
CA TYR A 124 4.56 3.12 1.75
C TYR A 124 4.96 4.01 2.91
N SER A 125 4.02 4.21 3.82
CA SER A 125 4.26 4.94 5.06
C SER A 125 3.53 4.29 6.22
N THR A 126 4.05 4.52 7.42
CA THR A 126 3.49 3.97 8.65
C THR A 126 3.53 4.96 9.78
N ARG A 127 2.69 4.74 10.79
CA ARG A 127 2.69 5.51 12.03
C ARG A 127 2.28 4.62 13.18
N GLN A 128 3.18 4.42 14.13
CA GLN A 128 2.80 3.88 15.42
C GLN A 128 2.06 4.97 16.21
N VAL A 129 0.96 4.57 16.86
CA VAL A 129 0.09 5.44 17.64
C VAL A 129 -0.19 4.85 19.01
N THR A 130 -0.59 5.68 19.95
CA THR A 130 -1.02 5.19 21.26
C THR A 130 -2.37 4.48 21.15
N ARG A 131 -2.66 3.61 22.13
CA ARG A 131 -3.97 2.95 22.25
C ARG A 131 -5.13 3.96 22.25
N ASP A 132 -4.99 5.03 23.03
CA ASP A 132 -6.03 6.04 23.19
C ASP A 132 -6.29 6.81 21.90
N GLU A 133 -5.22 7.21 21.20
CA GLU A 133 -5.32 7.86 19.91
C GLU A 133 -6.01 6.94 18.89
N TYR A 134 -5.54 5.69 18.80
CA TYR A 134 -6.08 4.69 17.87
C TYR A 134 -7.59 4.50 18.04
N TYR A 135 -8.04 4.27 19.28
CA TYR A 135 -9.47 4.09 19.54
C TYR A 135 -10.27 5.39 19.43
N SER A 136 -9.66 6.56 19.64
CA SER A 136 -10.31 7.84 19.33
C SER A 136 -10.61 7.96 17.84
N LEU A 137 -9.63 7.69 16.98
CA LEU A 137 -9.80 7.73 15.53
C LEU A 137 -10.90 6.75 15.06
N LEU A 138 -10.95 5.55 15.63
CA LEU A 138 -12.01 4.57 15.34
C LEU A 138 -13.39 4.99 15.85
N ARG A 139 -13.48 5.67 17.00
CA ARG A 139 -14.76 6.21 17.51
C ARG A 139 -15.27 7.32 16.61
N GLU A 140 -14.42 8.27 16.26
CA GLU A 140 -14.74 9.38 15.36
C GLU A 140 -15.19 8.87 13.99
N ARG A 141 -14.48 7.88 13.42
CA ARG A 141 -14.87 7.22 12.18
C ARG A 141 -16.27 6.62 12.25
N ARG A 142 -16.55 5.86 13.32
CA ARG A 142 -17.87 5.26 13.55
C ARG A 142 -18.96 6.31 13.69
N GLN A 143 -18.68 7.43 14.36
CA GLN A 143 -19.63 8.54 14.45
C GLN A 143 -19.88 9.18 13.08
N ALA A 144 -18.83 9.42 12.29
CA ALA A 144 -18.95 9.95 10.93
C ALA A 144 -19.78 9.02 10.03
N MET A 145 -19.61 7.69 10.13
CA MET A 145 -20.39 6.71 9.38
C MET A 145 -21.89 6.71 9.70
N LYS A 146 -22.28 7.17 10.90
CA LYS A 146 -23.70 7.29 11.32
C LYS A 146 -24.39 8.53 10.77
N GLN A 147 -23.63 9.50 10.24
CA GLN A 147 -24.21 10.69 9.62
C GLN A 147 -24.73 10.38 8.21
N PHE A 148 -25.44 11.33 7.59
CA PHE A 148 -26.01 11.19 6.25
C PHE A 148 -25.67 12.38 5.36
N GLY A 149 -25.75 12.18 4.04
CA GLY A 149 -25.52 13.23 3.04
C GLY A 149 -24.15 13.89 3.14
N GLU A 150 -24.11 15.20 2.95
CA GLU A 150 -22.88 15.99 2.93
C GLU A 150 -22.13 15.97 4.28
N ALA A 151 -22.86 16.00 5.41
CA ALA A 151 -22.27 15.94 6.74
C ALA A 151 -21.40 14.68 6.93
N ARG A 152 -21.89 13.52 6.46
CA ARG A 152 -21.10 12.27 6.47
C ARG A 152 -19.81 12.40 5.67
N VAL A 153 -19.88 12.98 4.48
CA VAL A 153 -18.71 13.14 3.60
C VAL A 153 -17.68 14.03 4.27
N GLN A 154 -18.10 15.18 4.81
CA GLN A 154 -17.22 16.11 5.52
C GLN A 154 -16.59 15.48 6.77
N ALA A 155 -17.40 14.80 7.60
CA ALA A 155 -16.91 14.14 8.81
C ALA A 155 -15.93 13.00 8.51
N LEU A 156 -16.19 12.20 7.46
CA LEU A 156 -15.26 11.16 7.03
C LEU A 156 -13.96 11.76 6.47
N ASN A 157 -14.03 12.85 5.72
CA ASN A 157 -12.83 13.53 5.22
C ASN A 157 -11.97 14.06 6.36
N ALA A 158 -12.56 14.76 7.33
CA ALA A 158 -11.83 15.25 8.51
C ALA A 158 -11.21 14.09 9.33
N ASN A 159 -11.92 12.97 9.48
CA ASN A 159 -11.38 11.78 10.14
C ASN A 159 -10.23 11.16 9.33
N ASN A 160 -10.35 11.06 8.01
CA ASN A 160 -9.31 10.52 7.14
C ASN A 160 -8.05 11.39 7.19
N GLU A 161 -8.18 12.72 7.18
CA GLU A 161 -7.05 13.64 7.33
C GLU A 161 -6.31 13.42 8.65
N ARG A 162 -7.03 13.22 9.75
CA ARG A 162 -6.42 12.89 11.05
C ARG A 162 -5.72 11.54 11.05
N ILE A 163 -6.37 10.50 10.50
CA ILE A 163 -5.77 9.16 10.37
C ILE A 163 -4.46 9.22 9.58
N GLU A 164 -4.45 9.98 8.48
CA GLU A 164 -3.37 10.04 7.50
C GLU A 164 -2.36 11.16 7.77
N SER A 165 -2.45 11.81 8.93
CA SER A 165 -1.49 12.81 9.37
C SER A 165 -0.33 12.19 10.15
N GLY A 166 0.85 12.79 10.04
CA GLY A 166 2.00 12.42 10.87
C GLY A 166 2.62 11.06 10.54
N LEU A 167 2.41 10.55 9.32
CA LEU A 167 3.02 9.29 8.88
C LEU A 167 4.54 9.43 8.75
N GLU A 168 5.22 8.30 8.66
CA GLU A 168 6.65 8.18 8.38
C GLU A 168 6.84 7.33 7.12
N LEU A 169 7.67 7.82 6.18
CA LEU A 169 7.99 7.10 4.96
C LEU A 169 8.79 5.84 5.28
N LEU A 170 8.34 4.71 4.73
CA LEU A 170 8.92 3.41 5.00
C LEU A 170 9.64 2.84 3.77
N ALA A 171 8.99 2.85 2.61
CA ALA A 171 9.52 2.20 1.42
C ALA A 171 8.91 2.73 0.11
N VAL A 172 9.60 2.43 -0.99
CA VAL A 172 9.08 2.57 -2.35
C VAL A 172 9.13 1.19 -3.02
N THR A 173 8.07 0.83 -3.74
CA THR A 173 7.99 -0.43 -4.48
C THR A 173 7.81 -0.15 -5.96
N GLY A 174 8.45 -0.93 -6.82
CA GLY A 174 8.19 -0.97 -8.25
C GLY A 174 7.52 -2.29 -8.61
N VAL A 175 6.35 -2.23 -9.23
CA VAL A 175 5.59 -3.39 -9.71
C VAL A 175 5.65 -3.42 -11.23
N GLU A 176 6.08 -4.54 -11.79
CA GLU A 176 6.17 -4.72 -13.24
C GLU A 176 4.81 -5.13 -13.82
N ASP A 177 4.34 -4.35 -14.80
CA ASP A 177 3.26 -4.76 -15.70
C ASP A 177 3.86 -5.63 -16.81
N THR A 178 3.76 -6.95 -16.69
CA THR A 178 4.28 -7.84 -17.73
C THR A 178 3.48 -7.70 -19.01
N LEU A 179 4.17 -7.41 -20.11
CA LEU A 179 3.61 -7.46 -21.46
C LEU A 179 3.37 -8.91 -21.90
N GLN A 180 2.50 -9.09 -22.89
CA GLN A 180 2.35 -10.39 -23.52
C GLN A 180 3.64 -10.77 -24.27
N PRO A 181 4.01 -12.06 -24.33
CA PRO A 181 5.14 -12.50 -25.15
C PRO A 181 5.00 -12.03 -26.60
N GLY A 182 6.09 -11.60 -27.23
CA GLY A 182 6.08 -11.16 -28.63
C GLY A 182 5.66 -9.70 -28.86
N VAL A 183 5.25 -8.96 -27.81
CA VAL A 183 4.79 -7.57 -27.98
C VAL A 183 5.91 -6.65 -28.44
N ASN A 184 7.12 -6.80 -27.91
CA ASN A 184 8.26 -5.96 -28.30
C ASN A 184 8.67 -6.24 -29.76
N GLU A 185 8.78 -7.52 -30.12
CA GLU A 185 9.12 -7.97 -31.47
C GLU A 185 8.06 -7.53 -32.49
N CYS A 186 6.79 -7.55 -32.10
CA CYS A 186 5.69 -7.04 -32.90
C CYS A 186 5.80 -5.53 -33.10
N LEU A 187 6.04 -4.75 -32.03
CA LEU A 187 6.20 -3.29 -32.11
C LEU A 187 7.40 -2.90 -32.99
N GLU A 188 8.52 -3.63 -32.89
CA GLU A 188 9.69 -3.44 -33.76
C GLU A 188 9.37 -3.75 -35.22
N SER A 189 8.67 -4.86 -35.49
CA SER A 189 8.25 -5.24 -36.84
C SER A 189 7.30 -4.21 -37.47
N LEU A 190 6.33 -3.70 -36.69
CA LEU A 190 5.43 -2.64 -37.12
C LEU A 190 6.20 -1.36 -37.45
N LYS A 191 7.17 -0.98 -36.60
CA LYS A 191 8.03 0.20 -36.82
C LYS A 191 8.88 0.03 -38.09
N ALA A 192 9.48 -1.14 -38.30
CA ALA A 192 10.27 -1.46 -39.49
C ALA A 192 9.42 -1.42 -40.78
N ALA A 193 8.15 -1.81 -40.69
CA ALA A 193 7.19 -1.73 -41.79
C ALA A 193 6.62 -0.30 -42.03
N GLY A 194 7.07 0.70 -41.26
CA GLY A 194 6.55 2.08 -41.36
C GLY A 194 5.14 2.26 -40.80
N ILE A 195 4.61 1.28 -40.05
CA ILE A 195 3.27 1.32 -39.47
C ILE A 195 3.32 2.05 -38.13
N LYS A 196 2.53 3.12 -38.01
CA LYS A 196 2.41 3.88 -36.76
C LYS A 196 1.40 3.21 -35.83
N ALA A 197 1.88 2.45 -34.86
CA ALA A 197 1.06 1.91 -33.79
C ALA A 197 0.72 2.99 -32.75
N SER A 198 -0.54 3.08 -32.34
CA SER A 198 -0.98 3.90 -31.21
C SER A 198 -1.45 3.00 -30.08
N LEU A 199 -0.89 3.20 -28.89
CA LEU A 199 -1.27 2.44 -27.70
C LEU A 199 -2.54 3.03 -27.13
N LYS A 200 -3.59 2.22 -27.05
CA LYS A 200 -4.76 2.50 -26.21
C LYS A 200 -4.59 1.72 -24.91
N VAL A 201 -4.32 2.44 -23.82
CA VAL A 201 -4.02 1.83 -22.52
C VAL A 201 -5.25 1.08 -22.01
N VAL A 202 -5.11 -0.25 -21.89
CA VAL A 202 -6.04 -1.13 -21.17
C VAL A 202 -5.20 -1.83 -20.11
N TYR A 203 -5.51 -1.63 -18.82
CA TYR A 203 -4.65 -2.02 -17.69
C TYR A 203 -4.25 -3.52 -17.74
N PRO A 204 -2.95 -3.85 -17.87
CA PRO A 204 -2.46 -5.23 -17.86
C PRO A 204 -2.46 -5.85 -16.45
N LYS A 205 -2.14 -7.15 -16.38
CA LYS A 205 -1.87 -7.86 -15.12
C LYS A 205 -0.42 -7.60 -14.68
N ALA A 206 -0.23 -7.21 -13.43
CA ALA A 206 1.07 -7.06 -12.78
C ALA A 206 1.61 -8.40 -12.26
N SER A 207 2.94 -8.63 -12.32
CA SER A 207 3.52 -9.96 -12.08
C SER A 207 4.80 -10.00 -11.21
N ASN A 208 5.64 -8.95 -11.22
CA ASN A 208 6.91 -8.94 -10.49
C ASN A 208 7.08 -7.68 -9.63
N ILE A 209 7.93 -7.77 -8.60
CA ILE A 209 8.17 -6.68 -7.65
C ILE A 209 9.63 -6.48 -7.36
N LEU A 210 10.05 -5.22 -7.39
CA LEU A 210 11.29 -4.70 -6.85
C LEU A 210 10.96 -3.88 -5.60
N LEU A 211 11.45 -4.33 -4.44
CA LEU A 211 11.34 -3.61 -3.17
C LEU A 211 12.61 -2.80 -2.95
N ALA A 212 12.51 -1.47 -2.94
CA ALA A 212 13.59 -0.61 -2.46
C ALA A 212 13.25 -0.18 -1.03
N LYS A 213 13.82 -0.86 -0.03
CA LYS A 213 13.78 -0.38 1.36
C LYS A 213 14.59 0.91 1.41
N LEU A 214 13.99 2.01 1.86
CA LEU A 214 14.77 3.22 2.14
C LEU A 214 15.74 2.90 3.28
N PRO A 215 16.99 3.41 3.25
CA PRO A 215 17.94 3.20 4.33
C PRO A 215 17.26 3.52 5.66
N THR A 216 17.19 2.53 6.54
CA THR A 216 16.79 2.74 7.94
C THR A 216 18.02 3.30 8.65
N ILE A 217 17.80 4.27 9.54
CA ILE A 217 18.84 4.90 10.39
C ILE A 217 19.74 3.83 11.02
#